data_AF-A0A561WIU2-F1
#
_entry.id   AF-A0A561WIU2-F1
#
_cell.length_a   1.000
_cell.length_b   1.000
_cell.length_c   1.000
_cell.angle_alpha   90.00
_cell.angle_beta   90.00
_cell.angle_gamma   90.00
#
_symmetry.space_group_name_H-M   'P 1'
#
loop_
_entity.id
_entity.type
_entity.pdbx_description
1 polymer ?
#
loop_
_entity_poly.entity_id
_entity_poly.type
_entity_poly.pdbx_seq_one_letter_code
_entity_poly.pdbx_strand_id
1 'polypeptide(L)' 'MNERELRCVICDGDMLFETPPCDDGHDDDCPELVCTRCGAAEVVAPIVVHLWMAPQGSRRIAPQQRTAAA' A
#
# COMPACT_ATOMS: atom_id res chain seq x y z
N MET A 1 14.18 8.31 -15.67
CA MET A 1 14.43 8.64 -14.25
C MET A 1 13.43 9.72 -13.88
N ASN A 2 12.63 9.47 -12.85
CA ASN A 2 11.58 10.38 -12.38
C ASN A 2 12.12 11.15 -11.17
N GLU A 3 12.03 12.48 -11.19
CA GLU A 3 12.53 13.35 -10.13
C GLU A 3 11.38 13.93 -9.30
N ARG A 4 11.52 13.94 -7.96
CA ARG A 4 10.50 14.39 -7.00
C ARG A 4 11.12 15.24 -5.89
N GLU A 5 10.45 16.31 -5.45
CA GLU A 5 10.89 17.11 -4.30
C GLU A 5 10.32 16.54 -2.99
N LEU A 6 11.20 16.21 -2.03
CA LEU A 6 10.86 15.66 -0.71
C LEU A 6 11.82 16.19 0.37
N ARG A 7 11.38 16.16 1.64
CA ARG A 7 12.22 16.52 2.79
C ARG A 7 13.19 15.39 3.12
N CYS A 8 14.48 15.58 2.83
CA CYS A 8 15.53 14.65 3.22
C CYS A 8 15.91 14.83 4.69
N VAL A 9 15.80 13.78 5.49
CA VAL A 9 16.14 13.80 6.92
C VAL A 9 17.63 13.95 7.19
N ILE A 10 18.49 13.48 6.29
CA ILE A 10 19.95 13.58 6.42
C ILE A 10 20.44 14.99 6.06
N CYS A 11 19.86 15.61 5.03
CA CYS A 11 20.21 16.97 4.64
C CYS A 11 19.51 18.04 5.49
N ASP A 12 18.47 17.65 6.23
CA ASP A 12 17.54 18.55 6.91
C ASP A 12 17.03 19.66 5.96
N GLY A 13 16.55 19.24 4.79
CA GLY A 13 16.24 20.14 3.68
C GLY A 13 15.30 19.50 2.66
N ASP A 14 14.54 20.33 1.96
CA ASP A 14 13.82 19.87 0.77
C ASP A 14 14.86 19.65 -0.33
N MET A 15 14.80 18.47 -0.95
CA MET A 15 15.77 17.97 -1.90
C MET A 15 15.07 17.30 -3.06
N LEU A 16 15.74 17.28 -4.20
CA LEU A 16 15.36 16.41 -5.32
C LEU A 16 15.77 14.97 -5.01
N PHE A 17 14.86 14.07 -5.31
CA PHE A 17 15.05 12.63 -5.25
C PHE A 17 14.84 12.05 -6.63
N GLU A 18 15.65 11.06 -6.99
CA GLU A 18 15.52 10.29 -8.22
C GLU A 18 15.14 8.84 -7.92
N THR A 19 14.32 8.25 -8.78
CA THR A 19 14.07 6.81 -8.78
C THR A 19 15.25 6.08 -9.45
N PRO A 20 15.96 5.18 -8.73
CA PRO A 20 17.03 4.38 -9.34
C PRO A 20 16.44 3.33 -10.30
N PRO A 21 17.25 2.77 -11.21
CA PRO A 21 16.83 1.61 -12.00
C PRO A 21 16.39 0.47 -11.08
N CYS A 22 15.17 -0.06 -11.29
CA CYS A 22 14.62 -1.17 -10.52
C CYS A 22 14.23 -2.33 -11.46
N ASP A 23 14.59 -3.56 -11.08
CA ASP A 23 14.26 -4.78 -11.84
C ASP A 23 12.95 -5.44 -11.39
N ASP A 24 12.32 -4.90 -10.34
CA ASP A 24 11.12 -5.47 -9.71
C ASP A 24 9.83 -5.25 -10.52
N GLY A 25 9.91 -4.60 -11.68
CA GLY A 25 8.75 -4.39 -12.58
C GLY A 25 7.77 -3.34 -12.08
N HIS A 26 8.23 -2.35 -11.32
CA HIS A 26 7.42 -1.21 -10.86
C HIS A 26 7.34 -0.05 -11.86
N ASP A 27 8.02 -0.14 -13.01
CA ASP A 27 8.09 0.90 -14.04
C ASP A 27 8.32 2.30 -13.43
N ASP A 28 7.41 3.25 -13.67
CA ASP A 28 7.47 4.63 -13.17
C ASP A 28 6.93 4.81 -11.73
N ASP A 29 6.36 3.76 -11.13
CA ASP A 29 5.76 3.76 -9.78
C ASP A 29 6.64 3.03 -8.75
N CYS A 30 7.95 2.95 -9.00
CA CYS A 30 8.88 2.41 -8.03
C CYS A 30 8.88 3.25 -6.73
N PRO A 31 8.70 2.61 -5.55
CA PRO A 31 8.66 3.32 -4.28
C PRO A 31 10.04 3.75 -3.78
N GLU A 32 11.12 3.27 -4.42
CA GLU A 32 12.50 3.59 -4.05
C GLU A 32 12.94 4.95 -4.61
N LEU A 33 13.49 5.79 -3.73
CA LEU A 33 13.93 7.14 -4.04
C LEU A 33 15.29 7.42 -3.40
N VAL A 34 16.18 8.10 -4.13
CA VAL A 34 17.52 8.46 -3.66
C VAL A 34 17.70 9.97 -3.73
N CYS A 35 18.12 10.58 -2.61
CA CYS A 35 18.42 12.01 -2.56
C CYS A 35 19.62 12.34 -3.45
N THR A 36 19.43 13.22 -4.44
CA THR A 36 20.48 13.56 -5.43
C THR A 36 21.66 14.33 -4.81
N ARG A 37 21.51 14.84 -3.58
CA ARG A 37 22.59 15.56 -2.86
C ARG A 37 23.46 14.65 -2.00
N CYS A 38 22.84 13.84 -1.13
CA CYS A 38 23.56 13.06 -0.10
C CYS A 38 23.56 11.55 -0.34
N GLY A 39 22.76 11.05 -1.28
CA GLY A 39 22.65 9.62 -1.58
C GLY A 39 21.82 8.81 -0.56
N ALA A 40 21.12 9.46 0.37
CA ALA A 40 20.20 8.78 1.28
C ALA A 40 19.04 8.14 0.48
N ALA A 41 18.76 6.87 0.78
CA ALA A 41 17.66 6.12 0.16
C ALA A 41 16.43 6.12 1.08
N GLU A 42 15.26 6.39 0.50
CA GLU A 42 13.97 6.39 1.16
C GLU A 42 12.98 5.54 0.34
N VAL A 43 12.10 4.80 1.03
CA VAL A 43 11.05 3.99 0.40
C VAL A 43 9.70 4.59 0.75
N VAL A 44 9.00 5.13 -0.25
CA VAL A 44 7.70 5.78 -0.07
C VAL A 44 6.65 4.97 -0.84
N ALA A 45 5.91 4.13 -0.10
CA ALA A 45 4.85 3.29 -0.66
C ALA A 45 3.47 3.69 -0.10
N PRO A 46 2.40 3.63 -0.92
CA PRO A 46 1.04 3.86 -0.45
C PRO A 46 0.61 2.76 0.54
N ILE A 47 -0.08 3.14 1.60
CA ILE A 47 -0.71 2.17 2.52
C ILE A 47 -1.96 1.60 1.83
N VAL A 48 -1.91 0.32 1.46
CA VAL A 48 -3.06 -0.40 0.88
C VAL A 48 -3.78 -1.18 1.97
N VAL A 49 -5.05 -0.84 2.20
CA VAL A 49 -5.91 -1.53 3.19
C VAL A 49 -6.91 -2.42 2.46
N HIS A 50 -6.80 -3.74 2.64
CA HIS A 50 -7.78 -4.70 2.12
C HIS A 50 -8.86 -4.97 3.17
N LEU A 51 -9.96 -4.23 3.08
CA LEU A 51 -11.13 -4.45 3.95
C LEU A 51 -11.98 -5.60 3.41
N TRP A 52 -11.95 -6.73 4.10
CA TRP A 52 -12.87 -7.84 3.85
C TRP A 52 -14.21 -7.50 4.49
N MET A 53 -15.17 -7.03 3.69
CA MET A 53 -16.54 -6.86 4.17
C MET A 53 -17.22 -8.22 4.26
N ALA A 54 -17.50 -8.68 5.49
CA ALA A 54 -18.38 -9.82 5.69
C ALA A 54 -19.77 -9.48 5.11
N PRO A 55 -20.39 -10.38 4.33
CA PRO A 55 -21.72 -10.11 3.81
C PRO A 55 -22.67 -9.91 4.99
N GLN A 56 -23.41 -8.81 4.94
CA GLN A 56 -24.48 -8.45 5.88
C GLN A 56 -25.71 -9.34 5.66
N GLY A 57 -25.50 -10.64 5.44
CA GLY A 57 -26.58 -11.60 5.32
C GLY A 57 -27.06 -11.91 6.71
N SER A 58 -28.21 -11.38 7.11
CA SER A 58 -28.92 -11.83 8.30
C SER A 58 -29.00 -13.35 8.25
N ARG A 59 -28.22 -14.04 9.09
CA ARG A 59 -28.32 -15.48 9.28
C ARG A 59 -29.65 -15.72 9.98
N ARG A 60 -30.75 -15.68 9.22
CA ARG A 60 -32.03 -16.22 9.66
C ARG A 60 -31.80 -17.71 9.80
N ILE A 61 -31.41 -18.12 11.01
CA ILE A 61 -31.44 -19.51 11.43
C ILE A 61 -32.91 -19.90 11.27
N ALA A 62 -33.24 -20.51 10.13
CA ALA A 62 -34.58 -21.03 9.91
C ALA A 62 -34.83 -22.06 11.02
N PRO A 63 -35.90 -21.95 11.80
CA PRO A 63 -36.23 -22.98 12.78
C PRO A 63 -36.49 -24.27 12.00
N GLN A 64 -35.68 -25.28 12.29
CA GLN A 64 -35.86 -26.63 11.81
C GLN A 64 -37.16 -27.18 12.40
N GLN A 65 -38.25 -27.06 11.64
CA GLN A 65 -39.53 -27.65 12.01
C GLN A 65 -39.37 -29.17 11.99
N ARG A 66 -39.31 -29.77 13.17
CA ARG A 66 -39.42 -31.22 13.34
C ARG A 66 -40.88 -31.57 13.07
N THR A 67 -41.16 -32.18 11.93
CA THR A 67 -42.45 -32.84 11.70
C THR A 67 -42.54 -34.05 12.63
N ALA A 68 -43.60 -34.12 13.42
CA ALA A 68 -43.97 -35.33 14.15
C ALA A 68 -44.64 -36.30 13.17
N ALA A 69 -44.22 -37.57 13.20
CA ALA A 69 -44.91 -38.64 12.51
C ALA A 69 -46.05 -39.17 13.41
N ALA A 70 -47.28 -39.13 12.90
CA ALA A 70 -48.39 -40.02 13.27
C ALA A 70 -49.50 -39.92 12.21
#